data_AF-A0A4Q1KWJ1-F1
#
_entry.id   AF-A0A4Q1KWJ1-F1
#
_cell.length_a   1.000
_cell.length_b   1.000
_cell.length_c   1.000
_cell.angle_alpha   90.00
_cell.angle_beta   90.00
_cell.angle_gamma   90.00
#
_symmetry.space_group_name_H-M   'P 1'
#
loop_
_entity.id
_entity.type
_entity.pdbx_description
1 polymer ?
#
loop_
_entity_poly.entity_id
_entity_poly.type
_entity_poly.pdbx_seq_one_letter_code
_entity_poly.pdbx_strand_id
1 'polypeptide(L)'
;MIESIVIQSKLGKKKSFQEEITLNTFSFDFTDFAPSELQSFDVKIVFKESIILFRNNDYKWVSCDKERIANEFCPKIIKLDNGFFVQPNINYGIWEINPTHPKILYWRFNPENSNPITQYIGKENAKKIIQANNFYDFYVSPRLLFSNQNAIEFSRSKIPFTAIATFTDHCDYDTLESIQLQRKFFKSNNIKVTKGFFLNHFSKREDNASFENDSEELLQWRNDGHELAYHSLSQSLKPIDASLADFFNFQPPFDDLITWIDHGYQPYNFTLYQNSNIEGKDFSTNLKNKNINILWNYIDSGTATRGVINQLNRNDFTLSSFYKGIQNHPFKDKLAMMIKNILFHFYADKELILKYGKTAGSFKRFFYQRKVKALFTFINCFFSLLFPILKVFIFWKSNKNKPYKLANYTPLLFKHKILDKEFYVFQTLEMVDFKKALQKENILKLIDEKGVFIAHTYFAVPMKFHTGRIFKKPNQVDDEVAQNFANLGEMIAKNEIWNPTLVELVDYLSKFERTVLDVDSEGKIVVSNSINLIHRIVN
;
A
#
# COMPACT_ATOMS: atom_id res chain seq x y z
N MET A 1 17.73 -25.09 19.79
CA MET A 1 17.38 -23.65 19.83
C MET A 1 15.88 -23.39 19.87
N ILE A 2 15.05 -24.24 19.27
CA ILE A 2 13.59 -24.18 19.39
C ILE A 2 13.14 -25.00 20.62
N GLU A 3 12.14 -24.50 21.34
CA GLU A 3 11.43 -25.18 22.43
C GLU A 3 10.15 -25.84 21.91
N SER A 4 9.34 -25.12 21.13
CA SER A 4 8.13 -25.67 20.51
C SER A 4 7.71 -24.87 19.28
N ILE A 5 7.00 -25.53 18.36
CA ILE A 5 6.35 -24.89 17.21
C ILE A 5 4.90 -25.34 17.14
N VAL A 6 4.02 -24.38 16.88
CA VAL A 6 2.58 -24.62 16.68
C VAL A 6 2.13 -23.89 15.43
N ILE A 7 1.56 -24.63 14.49
CA ILE A 7 0.87 -24.08 13.33
C ILE A 7 -0.63 -24.09 13.63
N GLN A 8 -1.30 -22.98 13.37
CA GLN A 8 -2.74 -22.82 13.61
C GLN A 8 -3.41 -22.05 12.47
N SER A 9 -4.56 -22.53 12.00
CA SER A 9 -5.42 -21.80 11.07
C SER A 9 -6.56 -21.12 11.81
N LYS A 10 -7.20 -20.13 11.17
CA LYS A 10 -8.44 -19.53 11.69
C LYS A 10 -9.60 -20.53 11.79
N LEU A 11 -9.55 -21.63 11.04
CA LEU A 11 -10.55 -22.70 11.05
C LEU A 11 -10.31 -23.73 12.16
N GLY A 12 -9.35 -23.50 13.05
CA GLY A 12 -9.07 -24.37 14.18
C GLY A 12 -8.16 -25.57 13.88
N LYS A 13 -7.75 -25.79 12.61
CA LYS A 13 -6.68 -26.76 12.29
C LYS A 13 -5.42 -26.36 13.06
N LYS A 14 -4.82 -27.32 13.78
CA LYS A 14 -3.62 -27.11 14.59
C LYS A 14 -2.67 -28.30 14.47
N LYS A 15 -1.37 -28.04 14.28
CA LYS A 15 -0.31 -29.06 14.28
C LYS A 15 0.85 -28.54 15.15
N SER A 16 1.37 -29.41 16.01
CA SER A 16 2.55 -29.11 16.84
C SER A 16 3.74 -29.92 16.33
N PHE A 17 4.93 -29.34 16.40
CA PHE A 17 6.16 -29.98 15.96
C PHE A 17 7.11 -30.19 17.14
N GLN A 18 7.74 -31.35 17.15
CA GLN A 18 8.85 -31.71 18.03
C GLN A 18 9.96 -32.33 17.18
N GLU A 19 10.45 -31.58 16.18
CA GLU A 19 11.60 -31.99 15.38
C GLU A 19 12.87 -31.30 15.86
N GLU A 20 14.00 -31.98 15.72
CA GLU A 20 15.32 -31.41 16.01
C GLU A 20 15.83 -30.56 14.85
N ILE A 21 16.61 -29.53 15.18
CA ILE A 21 17.30 -28.71 14.18
C ILE A 21 18.38 -29.59 13.54
N THR A 22 18.31 -29.76 12.22
CA THR A 22 19.26 -30.58 11.47
C THR A 22 20.08 -29.68 10.57
N LEU A 23 21.41 -29.75 10.65
CA LEU A 23 22.33 -28.95 9.83
C LEU A 23 22.01 -27.45 9.84
N ASN A 24 21.77 -26.86 11.02
CA ASN A 24 21.38 -25.45 11.18
C ASN A 24 20.06 -25.04 10.51
N THR A 25 19.21 -25.99 10.15
CA THR A 25 17.91 -25.72 9.55
C THR A 25 16.79 -26.42 10.32
N PHE A 26 15.61 -25.81 10.32
CA PHE A 26 14.36 -26.43 10.76
C PHE A 26 13.35 -26.36 9.63
N SER A 27 12.86 -27.52 9.17
CA SER A 27 11.87 -27.59 8.09
C SER A 27 10.47 -27.75 8.66
N PHE A 28 9.50 -27.05 8.10
CA PHE A 28 8.09 -27.24 8.48
C PHE A 28 7.45 -28.30 7.61
N ASP A 29 6.96 -29.38 8.23
CA ASP A 29 6.14 -30.39 7.54
C ASP A 29 4.66 -29.96 7.49
N PHE A 30 4.24 -29.52 6.30
CA PHE A 30 2.89 -29.06 6.00
C PHE A 30 1.95 -30.14 5.45
N THR A 31 2.39 -31.39 5.32
CA THR A 31 1.66 -32.46 4.60
C THR A 31 0.20 -32.60 5.07
N ASP A 32 -0.03 -32.64 6.38
CA ASP A 32 -1.39 -32.77 6.95
C ASP A 32 -2.12 -31.44 7.18
N PHE A 33 -1.45 -30.31 6.95
CA PHE A 33 -2.02 -28.98 7.18
C PHE A 33 -2.61 -28.37 5.90
N ALA A 34 -2.06 -28.74 4.73
CA ALA A 34 -2.44 -28.28 3.40
C ALA A 34 -2.56 -26.73 3.25
N PRO A 35 -1.45 -25.97 3.33
CA PRO A 35 -1.44 -24.51 3.17
C PRO A 35 -2.09 -24.01 1.86
N SER A 36 -2.06 -24.81 0.81
CA SER A 36 -2.67 -24.52 -0.49
C SER A 36 -4.20 -24.43 -0.42
N GLU A 37 -4.83 -24.97 0.62
CA GLU A 37 -6.27 -24.88 0.86
C GLU A 37 -6.64 -23.76 1.86
N LEU A 38 -5.64 -23.09 2.45
CA LEU A 38 -5.84 -22.13 3.53
C LEU A 38 -5.58 -20.70 3.05
N GLN A 39 -6.55 -19.83 3.32
CA GLN A 39 -6.40 -18.41 3.04
C GLN A 39 -5.54 -17.68 4.08
N SER A 40 -5.43 -18.23 5.30
CA SER A 40 -4.67 -17.63 6.40
C SER A 40 -4.33 -18.66 7.48
N PHE A 41 -3.11 -18.57 8.00
CA PHE A 41 -2.64 -19.35 9.15
C PHE A 41 -1.44 -18.67 9.83
N ASP A 42 -1.15 -19.07 11.06
CA ASP A 42 -0.02 -18.59 11.83
C ASP A 42 0.89 -19.75 12.24
N VAL A 43 2.19 -19.51 12.25
CA VAL A 43 3.20 -20.37 12.84
C VAL A 43 3.76 -19.66 14.06
N LYS A 44 3.51 -20.21 15.24
CA LYS A 44 4.08 -19.75 16.51
C LYS A 44 5.35 -20.55 16.79
N ILE A 45 6.48 -19.88 16.86
CA ILE A 45 7.78 -20.47 17.17
C ILE A 45 8.19 -19.97 18.56
N VAL A 46 8.46 -20.89 19.47
CA VAL A 46 8.98 -20.61 20.81
C VAL A 46 10.44 -21.05 20.85
N PHE A 47 11.35 -20.11 21.10
CA PHE A 47 12.77 -20.39 21.25
C PHE A 47 13.13 -20.69 22.70
N LYS A 48 14.21 -21.47 22.90
CA LYS A 48 14.80 -21.66 24.24
C LYS A 48 15.39 -20.36 24.78
N GLU A 49 15.98 -19.58 23.89
CA GLU A 49 16.60 -18.27 24.16
C GLU A 49 15.68 -17.11 23.83
N SER A 50 15.90 -15.96 24.49
CA SER A 50 15.19 -14.72 24.18
C SER A 50 15.66 -14.12 22.85
N ILE A 51 14.75 -13.48 22.13
CA ILE A 51 15.04 -12.67 20.96
C ILE A 51 15.45 -11.27 21.43
N ILE A 52 16.72 -10.92 21.25
CA ILE A 52 17.29 -9.67 21.80
C ILE A 52 17.35 -8.53 20.77
N LEU A 53 17.55 -8.87 19.49
CA LEU A 53 17.63 -7.89 18.39
C LEU A 53 16.74 -8.29 17.22
N PHE A 54 16.19 -7.28 16.56
CA PHE A 54 15.38 -7.39 15.36
C PHE A 54 15.98 -6.49 14.27
N ARG A 55 16.09 -6.99 13.05
CA ARG A 55 16.53 -6.18 11.91
C ARG A 55 15.33 -5.40 11.37
N ASN A 56 15.30 -4.11 11.62
CA ASN A 56 14.16 -3.25 11.34
C ASN A 56 14.03 -2.89 9.84
N ASN A 57 12.90 -2.28 9.47
CA ASN A 57 12.61 -1.85 8.10
C ASN A 57 13.70 -0.93 7.51
N ASP A 58 14.38 -0.13 8.32
CA ASP A 58 15.47 0.77 7.93
C ASP A 58 16.85 0.08 7.86
N TYR A 59 16.88 -1.26 7.89
CA TYR A 59 18.09 -2.08 7.91
C TYR A 59 19.01 -1.79 9.12
N LYS A 60 18.45 -1.37 10.26
CA LYS A 60 19.21 -1.22 11.52
C LYS A 60 18.80 -2.29 12.51
N TRP A 61 19.75 -2.70 13.35
CA TRP A 61 19.45 -3.54 14.51
C TRP A 61 18.75 -2.69 15.59
N VAL A 62 17.62 -3.17 16.08
CA VAL A 62 16.87 -2.54 17.18
C VAL A 62 16.55 -3.58 18.25
N SER A 63 16.38 -3.14 19.49
CA SER A 63 15.93 -4.01 20.58
C SER A 63 14.48 -4.49 20.35
N CYS A 64 14.10 -5.58 21.00
CA CYS A 64 12.72 -6.09 21.01
C CYS A 64 11.88 -5.54 22.19
N ASP A 65 12.16 -4.31 22.63
CA ASP A 65 11.49 -3.63 23.76
C ASP A 65 10.06 -3.15 23.46
N LYS A 66 9.68 -3.22 22.19
CA LYS A 66 8.39 -2.83 21.63
C LYS A 66 8.01 -3.86 20.58
N GLU A 67 6.76 -3.84 20.14
CA GLU A 67 6.33 -4.67 19.02
C GLU A 67 7.23 -4.46 17.80
N ARG A 68 7.59 -5.58 17.16
CA ARG A 68 8.36 -5.60 15.91
C ARG A 68 7.56 -6.36 14.87
N ILE A 69 7.51 -5.80 13.66
CA ILE A 69 6.82 -6.37 12.51
C ILE A 69 7.75 -6.26 11.31
N ALA A 70 7.89 -7.33 10.52
CA ALA A 70 8.52 -7.30 9.21
C ALA A 70 7.62 -8.03 8.20
N ASN A 71 7.18 -7.30 7.17
CA ASN A 71 6.51 -7.87 6.01
C ASN A 71 7.51 -8.50 5.02
N GLU A 72 7.01 -8.91 3.86
CA GLU A 72 7.77 -9.58 2.82
C GLU A 72 8.98 -8.78 2.33
N PHE A 73 8.87 -7.44 2.33
CA PHE A 73 9.86 -6.49 1.82
C PHE A 73 10.81 -5.96 2.92
N CYS A 74 10.59 -6.35 4.17
CA CYS A 74 11.45 -6.00 5.30
C CYS A 74 12.41 -7.15 5.64
N PRO A 75 13.58 -6.84 6.22
CA PRO A 75 14.47 -7.87 6.75
C PRO A 75 13.74 -8.72 7.79
N LYS A 76 13.65 -10.03 7.54
CA LYS A 76 13.13 -11.01 8.50
C LYS A 76 14.31 -11.69 9.18
N ILE A 77 15.02 -10.92 10.00
CA ILE A 77 16.25 -11.37 10.66
C ILE A 77 16.15 -10.98 12.14
N ILE A 78 16.39 -11.96 13.00
CA ILE A 78 16.49 -11.76 14.45
C ILE A 78 17.82 -12.28 14.98
N LYS A 79 18.24 -11.77 16.13
CA LYS A 79 19.36 -12.31 16.91
C LYS A 79 18.87 -12.81 18.26
N LEU A 80 19.19 -14.05 18.58
CA LEU A 80 18.94 -14.67 19.88
C LEU A 80 20.04 -14.28 20.87
N ASP A 81 19.75 -14.41 22.17
CA ASP A 81 20.68 -14.05 23.25
C ASP A 81 21.99 -14.85 23.22
N ASN A 82 21.93 -16.10 22.75
CA ASN A 82 23.11 -16.94 22.53
C ASN A 82 23.94 -16.57 21.28
N GLY A 83 23.62 -15.45 20.62
CA GLY A 83 24.36 -14.90 19.48
C GLY A 83 23.93 -15.40 18.10
N PHE A 84 23.05 -16.40 18.00
CA PHE A 84 22.59 -16.92 16.72
C PHE A 84 21.65 -15.96 15.98
N PHE A 85 21.87 -15.82 14.68
CA PHE A 85 20.90 -15.29 13.73
C PHE A 85 19.85 -16.34 13.40
N VAL A 86 18.60 -15.88 13.26
CA VAL A 86 17.50 -16.67 12.71
C VAL A 86 16.88 -15.90 11.55
N GLN A 87 16.67 -16.61 10.43
CA GLN A 87 16.10 -16.06 9.21
C GLN A 87 15.22 -17.13 8.52
N PRO A 88 14.12 -16.78 7.83
CA PRO A 88 13.38 -17.77 7.06
C PRO A 88 14.09 -18.02 5.72
N ASN A 89 13.94 -19.22 5.17
CA ASN A 89 14.49 -19.52 3.84
C ASN A 89 13.80 -18.76 2.71
N ILE A 90 12.58 -18.28 2.92
CA ILE A 90 11.77 -17.52 1.96
C ILE A 90 11.27 -16.22 2.58
N ASN A 91 11.01 -15.22 1.75
CA ASN A 91 10.53 -13.92 2.22
C ASN A 91 9.01 -13.83 2.41
N TYR A 92 8.25 -14.90 2.18
CA TYR A 92 6.80 -14.89 2.36
C TYR A 92 6.37 -14.70 3.82
N GLY A 93 5.20 -14.07 4.01
CA GLY A 93 4.58 -13.91 5.31
C GLY A 93 5.23 -12.83 6.16
N ILE A 94 4.62 -12.62 7.32
CA ILE A 94 4.92 -11.51 8.22
C ILE A 94 5.50 -12.05 9.52
N TRP A 95 6.64 -11.51 9.95
CA TRP A 95 7.19 -11.76 11.27
C TRP A 95 6.66 -10.75 12.28
N GLU A 96 6.24 -11.22 13.45
CA GLU A 96 5.76 -10.39 14.56
C GLU A 96 6.33 -10.87 15.90
N ILE A 97 6.83 -9.92 16.70
CA ILE A 97 7.32 -10.15 18.05
C ILE A 97 6.58 -9.23 19.01
N ASN A 98 6.12 -9.81 20.12
CA ASN A 98 5.54 -9.06 21.23
C ASN A 98 6.57 -8.92 22.36
N PRO A 99 6.86 -7.70 22.85
CA PRO A 99 7.83 -7.47 23.93
C PRO A 99 7.49 -8.20 25.24
N THR A 100 6.21 -8.52 25.50
CA THR A 100 5.81 -9.28 26.70
C THR A 100 6.12 -10.78 26.59
N HIS A 101 6.51 -11.25 25.41
CA HIS A 101 6.82 -12.65 25.12
C HIS A 101 8.12 -12.75 24.30
N PRO A 102 9.28 -12.40 24.89
CA PRO A 102 10.53 -12.19 24.16
C PRO A 102 11.11 -13.46 23.50
N LYS A 103 10.60 -14.64 23.85
CA LYS A 103 11.01 -15.93 23.25
C LYS A 103 10.14 -16.36 22.07
N ILE A 104 9.10 -15.60 21.74
CA ILE A 104 8.07 -16.01 20.77
C ILE A 104 8.19 -15.17 19.50
N LEU A 105 8.34 -15.86 18.38
CA LEU A 105 8.17 -15.30 17.04
C LEU A 105 6.87 -15.84 16.44
N TYR A 106 6.02 -14.94 15.96
CA TYR A 106 4.89 -15.29 15.12
C TYR A 106 5.28 -15.09 13.65
N TRP A 107 5.16 -16.13 12.84
CA TRP A 107 5.25 -16.06 11.39
C TRP A 107 3.85 -16.25 10.81
N ARG A 108 3.26 -15.15 10.37
CA ARG A 108 1.85 -15.04 10.01
C ARG A 108 1.67 -15.02 8.50
N PHE A 109 0.70 -15.76 7.99
CA PHE A 109 0.35 -15.83 6.58
C PHE A 109 -1.07 -15.27 6.38
N ASN A 110 -1.17 -14.16 5.65
CA ASN A 110 -2.40 -13.40 5.42
C ASN A 110 -3.19 -13.01 6.72
N PRO A 111 -2.55 -12.53 7.81
CA PRO A 111 -3.31 -12.12 8.99
C PRO A 111 -4.30 -11.00 8.64
N GLU A 112 -5.33 -10.81 9.45
CA GLU A 112 -6.38 -9.82 9.16
C GLU A 112 -5.77 -8.42 8.93
N ASN A 113 -6.17 -7.75 7.86
CA ASN A 113 -5.72 -6.42 7.45
C ASN A 113 -4.29 -6.33 6.89
N SER A 114 -3.60 -7.46 6.68
CA SER A 114 -2.28 -7.47 6.02
C SER A 114 -2.34 -7.23 4.51
N ASN A 115 -3.35 -7.77 3.83
CA ASN A 115 -3.56 -7.65 2.40
C ASN A 115 -5.01 -7.19 2.17
N PRO A 116 -5.35 -5.96 2.56
CA PRO A 116 -6.73 -5.51 2.53
C PRO A 116 -7.18 -5.17 1.10
N ILE A 117 -8.45 -5.41 0.77
CA ILE A 117 -9.06 -5.05 -0.51
C ILE A 117 -10.35 -4.28 -0.23
N THR A 118 -10.58 -3.20 -0.98
CA THR A 118 -11.87 -2.53 -0.98
C THR A 118 -12.86 -3.32 -1.83
N GLN A 119 -14.03 -3.58 -1.27
CA GLN A 119 -15.18 -4.12 -1.98
C GLN A 119 -16.39 -3.25 -1.71
N TYR A 120 -17.01 -2.72 -2.76
CA TYR A 120 -18.27 -2.00 -2.65
C TYR A 120 -19.44 -2.98 -2.75
N ILE A 121 -20.39 -2.88 -1.82
CA ILE A 121 -21.56 -3.77 -1.77
C ILE A 121 -22.87 -3.00 -1.63
N GLY A 122 -23.91 -3.55 -2.27
CA GLY A 122 -25.29 -3.08 -2.20
C GLY A 122 -25.53 -1.80 -3.00
N LYS A 123 -26.80 -1.37 -3.03
CA LYS A 123 -27.25 -0.21 -3.81
C LYS A 123 -26.65 1.13 -3.38
N GLU A 124 -26.18 1.23 -2.13
CA GLU A 124 -25.52 2.43 -1.62
C GLU A 124 -23.99 2.46 -1.89
N ASN A 125 -23.44 1.46 -2.60
CA ASN A 125 -21.99 1.29 -2.80
C ASN A 125 -21.23 1.44 -1.48
N ALA A 126 -21.60 0.64 -0.49
CA ALA A 126 -21.07 0.78 0.85
C ALA A 126 -19.72 0.05 0.96
N LYS A 127 -18.63 0.81 1.14
CA LYS A 127 -17.24 0.33 1.22
C LYS A 127 -17.05 -0.73 2.31
N LYS A 128 -16.65 -1.95 1.96
CA LYS A 128 -16.26 -3.03 2.88
C LYS A 128 -14.78 -3.33 2.66
N ILE A 129 -14.03 -3.55 3.75
CA ILE A 129 -12.67 -4.09 3.65
C ILE A 129 -12.75 -5.60 3.77
N ILE A 130 -12.19 -6.31 2.79
CA ILE A 130 -12.03 -7.76 2.80
C ILE A 130 -10.54 -8.10 2.74
N GLN A 131 -10.19 -9.36 3.00
CA GLN A 131 -8.83 -9.85 2.85
C GLN A 131 -8.62 -10.35 1.40
N ALA A 132 -7.41 -10.17 0.87
CA ALA A 132 -7.01 -10.81 -0.37
C ALA A 132 -7.18 -12.33 -0.29
N ASN A 133 -7.85 -12.87 -1.30
CA ASN A 133 -7.89 -14.30 -1.56
C ASN A 133 -6.52 -14.79 -2.05
N ASN A 134 -5.71 -15.31 -1.13
CA ASN A 134 -4.39 -15.88 -1.41
C ASN A 134 -4.35 -17.31 -0.89
N PHE A 135 -3.87 -18.21 -1.73
CA PHE A 135 -3.59 -19.59 -1.37
C PHE A 135 -2.07 -19.78 -1.41
N TYR A 136 -1.53 -20.49 -0.43
CA TYR A 136 -0.10 -20.63 -0.26
C TYR A 136 0.40 -21.91 -0.91
N ASP A 137 0.80 -21.78 -2.17
CA ASP A 137 1.60 -22.77 -2.88
C ASP A 137 3.05 -22.30 -2.87
N PHE A 138 3.79 -22.70 -1.83
CA PHE A 138 5.15 -22.23 -1.64
C PHE A 138 6.09 -22.84 -2.68
N TYR A 139 6.86 -22.00 -3.38
CA TYR A 139 7.86 -22.45 -4.34
C TYR A 139 8.88 -23.45 -3.73
N VAL A 140 9.21 -23.25 -2.46
CA VAL A 140 9.94 -24.21 -1.63
C VAL A 140 9.29 -24.27 -0.25
N SER A 141 9.32 -25.44 0.40
CA SER A 141 8.80 -25.57 1.76
C SER A 141 9.44 -24.54 2.69
N PRO A 142 8.65 -23.80 3.50
CA PRO A 142 9.18 -22.88 4.49
C PRO A 142 10.13 -23.60 5.45
N ARG A 143 11.19 -22.90 5.87
CA ARG A 143 12.20 -23.34 6.84
C ARG A 143 12.69 -22.16 7.67
N LEU A 144 13.18 -22.43 8.87
CA LEU A 144 14.03 -21.50 9.62
C LEU A 144 15.48 -21.90 9.45
N LEU A 145 16.31 -20.92 9.18
CA LEU A 145 17.75 -21.02 9.06
C LEU A 145 18.39 -20.41 10.30
N PHE A 146 19.43 -21.06 10.79
CA PHE A 146 20.18 -20.65 11.96
C PHE A 146 21.64 -20.45 11.58
N SER A 147 22.28 -19.41 12.08
CA SER A 147 23.72 -19.22 11.87
C SER A 147 24.32 -18.41 13.00
N ASN A 148 25.54 -18.74 13.42
CA ASN A 148 26.33 -17.90 14.31
C ASN A 148 27.29 -16.98 13.54
N GLN A 149 27.30 -17.05 12.20
CA GLN A 149 28.22 -16.31 11.35
C GLN A 149 27.56 -15.07 10.75
N ASN A 150 26.41 -15.23 10.11
CA ASN A 150 25.78 -14.16 9.35
C ASN A 150 24.27 -14.35 9.13
N ALA A 151 23.69 -13.31 8.55
CA ALA A 151 22.41 -13.33 7.86
C ALA A 151 22.52 -12.62 6.50
N ILE A 152 21.47 -12.69 5.68
CA ILE A 152 21.41 -12.04 4.36
C ILE A 152 20.27 -11.03 4.35
N GLU A 153 20.52 -9.79 3.95
CA GLU A 153 19.45 -8.83 3.71
C GLU A 153 19.36 -8.42 2.25
N PHE A 154 18.13 -8.31 1.75
CA PHE A 154 17.82 -7.95 0.38
C PHE A 154 17.51 -6.46 0.28
N SER A 155 18.01 -5.82 -0.77
CA SER A 155 17.64 -4.46 -1.09
C SER A 155 16.29 -4.43 -1.78
N ARG A 156 15.38 -3.60 -1.25
CA ARG A 156 14.10 -3.26 -1.89
C ARG A 156 14.22 -2.43 -3.17
N SER A 157 15.41 -1.91 -3.48
CA SER A 157 15.63 -0.95 -4.55
C SER A 157 16.69 -1.43 -5.54
N LYS A 158 16.52 -1.10 -6.82
CA LYS A 158 17.51 -1.41 -7.87
C LYS A 158 18.84 -0.69 -7.65
N ILE A 159 18.79 0.50 -7.06
CA ILE A 159 19.96 1.15 -6.49
C ILE A 159 20.14 0.57 -5.07
N PRO A 160 21.26 -0.10 -4.75
CA PRO A 160 21.38 -0.85 -3.50
C PRO A 160 21.09 -0.03 -2.25
N PHE A 161 20.13 -0.50 -1.45
CA PHE A 161 19.78 0.01 -0.12
C PHE A 161 19.50 1.52 -0.09
N THR A 162 18.68 2.00 -1.02
CA THR A 162 18.24 3.39 -1.12
C THR A 162 16.75 3.53 -0.81
N ALA A 163 16.31 4.78 -0.66
CA ALA A 163 14.90 5.09 -0.58
C ALA A 163 14.19 4.88 -1.92
N ILE A 164 12.85 4.77 -1.89
CA ILE A 164 12.01 4.60 -3.08
C ILE A 164 10.87 5.62 -3.06
N ALA A 165 10.73 6.35 -4.15
CA ALA A 165 9.65 7.30 -4.38
C ALA A 165 8.89 6.92 -5.66
N THR A 166 7.66 6.44 -5.53
CA THR A 166 6.82 6.04 -6.68
C THR A 166 5.55 6.89 -6.70
N PHE A 167 5.17 7.40 -7.88
CA PHE A 167 3.98 8.22 -8.04
C PHE A 167 3.00 7.59 -9.02
N THR A 168 1.74 7.54 -8.62
CA THR A 168 0.60 7.20 -9.48
C THR A 168 -0.35 8.39 -9.52
N ASP A 169 -0.91 8.66 -10.69
CA ASP A 169 -1.78 9.81 -10.93
C ASP A 169 -3.27 9.44 -10.95
N HIS A 170 -4.08 10.37 -10.46
CA HIS A 170 -5.54 10.36 -10.50
C HIS A 170 -6.00 11.46 -11.48
N CYS A 171 -6.23 11.07 -12.73
CA CYS A 171 -6.37 11.98 -13.87
C CYS A 171 -7.73 12.68 -14.02
N ASP A 172 -8.60 12.65 -13.01
CA ASP A 172 -9.98 13.21 -13.07
C ASP A 172 -10.03 14.67 -13.50
N TYR A 173 -8.96 15.40 -13.17
CA TYR A 173 -8.92 16.84 -13.39
C TYR A 173 -8.09 17.26 -14.59
N ASP A 174 -7.44 16.31 -15.26
CA ASP A 174 -6.56 16.59 -16.36
C ASP A 174 -7.30 17.24 -17.53
N THR A 175 -6.64 18.24 -18.10
CA THR A 175 -6.86 18.82 -19.43
C THR A 175 -5.60 18.68 -20.24
N LEU A 176 -5.69 18.83 -21.57
CA LEU A 176 -4.53 18.82 -22.47
C LEU A 176 -3.42 19.77 -21.99
N GLU A 177 -3.76 21.01 -21.62
CA GLU A 177 -2.79 21.99 -21.14
C GLU A 177 -2.13 21.54 -19.84
N SER A 178 -2.91 20.97 -18.92
CA SER A 178 -2.39 20.52 -17.65
C SER A 178 -1.44 19.32 -17.79
N ILE A 179 -1.73 18.36 -18.69
CA ILE A 179 -0.87 17.20 -18.89
C ILE A 179 0.43 17.58 -19.61
N GLN A 180 0.37 18.55 -20.51
CA GLN A 180 1.56 19.14 -21.13
C GLN A 180 2.46 19.82 -20.11
N LEU A 181 1.86 20.61 -19.22
CA LEU A 181 2.62 21.32 -18.18
C LEU A 181 3.19 20.34 -17.15
N GLN A 182 2.40 19.35 -16.71
CA GLN A 182 2.85 18.28 -15.81
C GLN A 182 4.05 17.53 -16.39
N ARG A 183 3.98 17.06 -17.64
CA ARG A 183 5.07 16.32 -18.28
C ARG A 183 6.36 17.13 -18.32
N LYS A 184 6.28 18.37 -18.80
CA LYS A 184 7.45 19.27 -18.86
C LYS A 184 8.04 19.49 -17.47
N PHE A 185 7.20 19.68 -16.46
CA PHE A 185 7.61 19.84 -15.07
C PHE A 185 8.30 18.59 -14.51
N PHE A 186 7.74 17.40 -14.72
CA PHE A 186 8.36 16.17 -14.23
C PHE A 186 9.68 15.86 -14.95
N LYS A 187 9.72 16.06 -16.28
CA LYS A 187 10.92 15.91 -17.08
C LYS A 187 12.04 16.84 -16.61
N SER A 188 11.75 18.12 -16.34
CA SER A 188 12.76 19.07 -15.86
C SER A 188 13.31 18.74 -14.47
N ASN A 189 12.59 17.93 -13.69
CA ASN A 189 12.99 17.51 -12.34
C ASN A 189 13.45 16.04 -12.30
N ASN A 190 13.62 15.38 -13.44
CA ASN A 190 13.99 13.96 -13.53
C ASN A 190 13.07 13.04 -12.71
N ILE A 191 11.76 13.31 -12.75
CA ILE A 191 10.74 12.53 -12.04
C ILE A 191 9.98 11.64 -13.03
N LYS A 192 9.96 10.33 -12.75
CA LYS A 192 9.09 9.36 -13.38
C LYS A 192 7.79 9.20 -12.60
N VAL A 193 6.71 8.93 -13.35
CA VAL A 193 5.33 8.85 -12.86
C VAL A 193 4.61 7.76 -13.63
N THR A 194 3.71 7.05 -12.96
CA THR A 194 2.66 6.24 -13.59
C THR A 194 1.45 7.13 -13.84
N LYS A 195 1.32 7.61 -15.07
CA LYS A 195 0.29 8.54 -15.52
C LYS A 195 -1.01 7.80 -15.79
N GLY A 196 -2.01 8.05 -14.94
CA GLY A 196 -3.38 7.61 -15.17
C GLY A 196 -3.97 8.31 -16.40
N PHE A 197 -4.80 7.61 -17.16
CA PHE A 197 -5.59 8.21 -18.24
C PHE A 197 -6.93 7.46 -18.41
N PHE A 198 -7.93 8.15 -18.96
CA PHE A 198 -9.16 7.51 -19.45
C PHE A 198 -8.99 7.14 -20.92
N LEU A 199 -9.40 5.93 -21.31
CA LEU A 199 -9.33 5.51 -22.70
C LEU A 199 -10.26 6.34 -23.59
N ASN A 200 -11.51 6.48 -23.18
CA ASN A 200 -12.59 7.12 -23.93
C ASN A 200 -12.95 8.47 -23.31
N HIS A 201 -13.28 9.45 -24.15
CA HIS A 201 -13.83 10.71 -23.69
C HIS A 201 -15.32 10.53 -23.34
N PHE A 202 -15.60 10.39 -22.05
CA PHE A 202 -16.95 10.50 -21.52
C PHE A 202 -16.92 11.19 -20.16
N SER A 203 -17.20 12.48 -20.18
CA SER A 203 -17.07 13.36 -19.04
C SER A 203 -18.19 14.40 -18.99
N LYS A 204 -18.44 14.93 -17.78
CA LYS A 204 -19.21 16.17 -17.59
C LYS A 204 -18.42 17.43 -17.96
N ARG A 205 -17.13 17.27 -18.26
CA ARG A 205 -16.18 18.31 -18.62
C ARG A 205 -15.68 18.06 -20.03
N GLU A 206 -15.96 19.00 -20.93
CA GLU A 206 -15.52 18.92 -22.33
C GLU A 206 -13.99 18.94 -22.46
N ASP A 207 -13.30 19.58 -21.52
CA ASP A 207 -11.85 19.75 -21.50
C ASP A 207 -11.10 18.58 -20.84
N ASN A 208 -11.78 17.50 -20.44
CA ASN A 208 -11.11 16.39 -19.77
C ASN A 208 -10.24 15.58 -20.73
N ALA A 209 -8.96 15.44 -20.37
CA ALA A 209 -8.00 14.69 -21.16
C ALA A 209 -8.32 13.20 -21.20
N SER A 210 -8.15 12.59 -22.37
CA SER A 210 -8.36 11.15 -22.60
C SER A 210 -7.44 10.65 -23.72
N PHE A 211 -7.26 9.34 -23.84
CA PHE A 211 -6.49 8.80 -24.96
C PHE A 211 -7.17 9.06 -26.30
N GLU A 212 -8.50 8.94 -26.37
CA GLU A 212 -9.30 9.24 -27.56
C GLU A 212 -8.99 10.62 -28.15
N ASN A 213 -8.90 11.65 -27.30
CA ASN A 213 -8.70 13.04 -27.75
C ASN A 213 -7.23 13.48 -27.75
N ASP A 214 -6.41 12.94 -26.84
CA ASP A 214 -5.10 13.50 -26.47
C ASP A 214 -3.95 12.47 -26.57
N SER A 215 -4.13 11.43 -27.38
CA SER A 215 -3.14 10.34 -27.55
C SER A 215 -1.73 10.83 -27.90
N GLU A 216 -1.59 11.86 -28.74
CA GLU A 216 -0.28 12.43 -29.13
C GLU A 216 0.53 12.91 -27.92
N GLU A 217 -0.13 13.57 -26.96
CA GLU A 217 0.54 14.06 -25.76
C GLU A 217 0.83 12.90 -24.80
N LEU A 218 -0.08 11.93 -24.63
CA LEU A 218 0.16 10.74 -23.81
C LEU A 218 1.30 9.86 -24.36
N LEU A 219 1.49 9.81 -25.69
CA LEU A 219 2.66 9.19 -26.30
C LEU A 219 3.96 9.91 -25.93
N GLN A 220 3.94 11.24 -25.80
CA GLN A 220 5.10 11.98 -25.32
C GLN A 220 5.44 11.66 -23.86
N TRP A 221 4.44 11.40 -23.00
CA TRP A 221 4.69 10.91 -21.64
C TRP A 221 5.46 9.58 -21.67
N ARG A 222 5.05 8.63 -22.52
CA ARG A 222 5.78 7.36 -22.68
C ARG A 222 7.22 7.59 -23.15
N ASN A 223 7.40 8.45 -24.15
CA ASN A 223 8.72 8.78 -24.70
C ASN A 223 9.65 9.44 -23.67
N ASP A 224 9.09 10.18 -22.71
CA ASP A 224 9.81 10.77 -21.59
C ASP A 224 10.10 9.76 -20.45
N GLY A 225 9.72 8.49 -20.62
CA GLY A 225 10.02 7.39 -19.69
C GLY A 225 8.98 7.20 -18.58
N HIS A 226 7.80 7.80 -18.71
CA HIS A 226 6.66 7.56 -17.83
C HIS A 226 5.92 6.27 -18.20
N GLU A 227 5.26 5.67 -17.23
CA GLU A 227 4.28 4.60 -17.47
C GLU A 227 2.92 5.24 -17.76
N LEU A 228 2.14 4.68 -18.69
CA LEU A 228 0.71 4.96 -18.77
C LEU A 228 -0.07 3.85 -18.07
N ALA A 229 -1.12 4.22 -17.34
CA ALA A 229 -2.01 3.28 -16.67
C ALA A 229 -3.47 3.67 -16.92
N TYR A 230 -4.34 2.67 -17.09
CA TYR A 230 -5.77 2.93 -17.15
C TYR A 230 -6.24 3.47 -15.80
N HIS A 231 -7.07 4.50 -15.81
CA HIS A 231 -7.79 4.97 -14.63
C HIS A 231 -9.29 4.76 -14.84
N SER A 232 -9.68 3.49 -14.98
CA SER A 232 -10.89 3.08 -15.71
C SER A 232 -10.89 3.52 -17.19
N LEU A 233 -11.96 3.21 -17.94
CA LEU A 233 -12.04 3.55 -19.37
C LEU A 233 -12.63 4.95 -19.62
N SER A 234 -13.37 5.50 -18.67
CA SER A 234 -14.02 6.80 -18.79
C SER A 234 -14.16 7.46 -17.43
N GLN A 235 -14.20 8.79 -17.40
CA GLN A 235 -14.32 9.53 -16.15
C GLN A 235 -15.73 9.44 -15.54
N SER A 236 -16.77 9.69 -16.35
CA SER A 236 -18.16 9.72 -15.87
C SER A 236 -18.87 8.39 -16.08
N LEU A 237 -19.93 8.12 -15.30
CA LEU A 237 -20.71 6.90 -15.46
C LEU A 237 -21.60 6.98 -16.70
N LYS A 238 -21.39 6.05 -17.64
CA LYS A 238 -22.33 5.76 -18.72
C LYS A 238 -23.51 4.92 -18.20
N PRO A 239 -24.59 4.73 -18.97
CA PRO A 239 -25.54 3.65 -18.72
C PRO A 239 -24.82 2.31 -18.52
N ILE A 240 -25.38 1.44 -17.68
CA ILE A 240 -24.72 0.19 -17.27
C ILE A 240 -24.32 -0.66 -18.49
N ASP A 241 -25.24 -0.89 -19.42
CA ASP A 241 -24.99 -1.72 -20.61
C ASP A 241 -23.88 -1.15 -21.49
N ALA A 242 -23.86 0.17 -21.69
CA ALA A 242 -22.80 0.86 -22.43
C ALA A 242 -21.44 0.74 -21.71
N SER A 243 -21.42 0.87 -20.38
CA SER A 243 -20.20 0.74 -19.58
C SER A 243 -19.63 -0.68 -19.65
N LEU A 244 -20.50 -1.69 -19.60
CA LEU A 244 -20.09 -3.08 -19.73
C LEU A 244 -19.63 -3.42 -21.15
N ALA A 245 -20.33 -2.91 -22.16
CA ALA A 245 -19.92 -3.05 -23.55
C ALA A 245 -18.53 -2.46 -23.79
N ASP A 246 -18.25 -1.27 -23.26
CA ASP A 246 -16.90 -0.67 -23.31
C ASP A 246 -15.87 -1.60 -22.65
N PHE A 247 -16.15 -2.10 -21.45
CA PHE A 247 -15.22 -2.94 -20.69
C PHE A 247 -14.87 -4.27 -21.38
N PHE A 248 -15.85 -4.95 -21.97
CA PHE A 248 -15.58 -6.22 -22.64
C PHE A 248 -14.90 -6.01 -24.00
N ASN A 249 -15.25 -4.95 -24.73
CA ASN A 249 -14.83 -4.79 -26.12
C ASN A 249 -13.64 -3.85 -26.34
N PHE A 250 -13.18 -3.10 -25.34
CA PHE A 250 -12.07 -2.16 -25.56
C PHE A 250 -10.81 -2.86 -26.08
N GLN A 251 -10.05 -2.15 -26.90
CA GLN A 251 -8.75 -2.60 -27.36
C GLN A 251 -7.68 -1.80 -26.66
N PRO A 252 -6.70 -2.44 -26.00
CA PRO A 252 -5.56 -1.73 -25.46
C PRO A 252 -4.86 -0.91 -26.56
N PRO A 253 -4.56 0.38 -26.33
CA PRO A 253 -3.80 1.16 -27.29
C PRO A 253 -2.33 0.68 -27.38
N PHE A 254 -1.84 -0.04 -26.37
CA PHE A 254 -0.54 -0.70 -26.36
C PHE A 254 -0.61 -2.03 -25.62
N ASP A 255 0.21 -3.00 -26.06
CA ASP A 255 0.24 -4.35 -25.50
C ASP A 255 0.88 -4.42 -24.10
N ASP A 256 1.66 -3.40 -23.72
CA ASP A 256 2.41 -3.35 -22.47
C ASP A 256 1.72 -2.54 -21.35
N LEU A 257 0.45 -2.12 -21.54
CA LEU A 257 -0.34 -1.48 -20.50
C LEU A 257 -0.87 -2.50 -19.49
N ILE A 258 -0.11 -2.73 -18.42
CA ILE A 258 -0.42 -3.78 -17.45
C ILE A 258 -1.12 -3.29 -16.17
N THR A 259 -1.19 -1.98 -15.95
CA THR A 259 -1.71 -1.37 -14.72
C THR A 259 -3.13 -0.83 -14.90
N TRP A 260 -3.99 -1.19 -13.94
CA TRP A 260 -5.36 -0.70 -13.83
C TRP A 260 -5.60 -0.02 -12.49
N ILE A 261 -5.82 1.29 -12.55
CA ILE A 261 -6.16 2.14 -11.41
C ILE A 261 -7.68 2.29 -11.34
N ASP A 262 -8.24 1.96 -10.19
CA ASP A 262 -9.68 1.93 -9.96
C ASP A 262 -10.25 3.33 -9.70
N HIS A 263 -11.18 3.78 -10.53
CA HIS A 263 -11.90 5.05 -10.37
C HIS A 263 -13.08 5.01 -9.37
N GLY A 264 -13.25 3.94 -8.60
CA GLY A 264 -14.21 3.74 -7.51
C GLY A 264 -15.70 3.58 -7.86
N TYR A 265 -16.14 4.04 -9.04
CA TYR A 265 -17.58 4.11 -9.35
C TYR A 265 -17.98 3.62 -10.75
N GLN A 266 -17.03 3.21 -11.60
CA GLN A 266 -17.39 2.52 -12.83
C GLN A 266 -17.83 1.09 -12.52
N PRO A 267 -18.89 0.58 -13.16
CA PRO A 267 -19.47 -0.71 -12.80
C PRO A 267 -18.50 -1.88 -13.00
N TYR A 268 -17.54 -1.74 -13.92
CA TYR A 268 -16.51 -2.74 -14.21
C TYR A 268 -15.23 -2.55 -13.38
N ASN A 269 -15.21 -1.67 -12.38
CA ASN A 269 -14.01 -1.48 -11.58
C ASN A 269 -13.73 -2.67 -10.65
N PHE A 270 -12.46 -2.93 -10.36
CA PHE A 270 -12.03 -4.04 -9.51
C PHE A 270 -12.75 -4.07 -8.15
N THR A 271 -12.98 -2.91 -7.56
CA THR A 271 -13.67 -2.78 -6.27
C THR A 271 -15.19 -2.86 -6.37
N LEU A 272 -15.79 -2.81 -7.57
CA LEU A 272 -17.25 -2.69 -7.79
C LEU A 272 -17.85 -3.77 -8.71
N TYR A 273 -17.06 -4.51 -9.50
CA TYR A 273 -17.55 -5.41 -10.56
C TYR A 273 -18.60 -6.43 -10.08
N GLN A 274 -18.42 -6.96 -8.87
CA GLN A 274 -19.37 -7.92 -8.28
C GLN A 274 -20.72 -7.28 -7.98
N ASN A 275 -20.74 -6.00 -7.58
CA ASN A 275 -21.98 -5.26 -7.33
C ASN A 275 -22.73 -4.94 -8.63
N SER A 276 -22.02 -5.01 -9.77
CA SER A 276 -22.55 -4.80 -11.12
C SER A 276 -22.91 -6.11 -11.83
N ASN A 277 -22.96 -7.23 -11.10
CA ASN A 277 -23.26 -8.56 -11.62
C ASN A 277 -22.28 -9.08 -12.70
N ILE A 278 -21.02 -8.61 -12.69
CA ILE A 278 -19.98 -9.20 -13.52
C ILE A 278 -19.42 -10.43 -12.79
N GLU A 279 -19.41 -11.59 -13.45
CA GLU A 279 -18.81 -12.79 -12.87
C GLU A 279 -17.30 -12.64 -12.73
N GLY A 280 -16.73 -13.19 -11.66
CA GLY A 280 -15.28 -13.12 -11.41
C GLY A 280 -14.45 -13.72 -12.55
N LYS A 281 -14.97 -14.74 -13.23
CA LYS A 281 -14.32 -15.40 -14.38
C LYS A 281 -14.22 -14.46 -15.57
N ASP A 282 -15.32 -13.82 -15.92
CA ASP A 282 -15.38 -12.92 -17.07
C ASP A 282 -14.54 -11.68 -16.81
N PHE A 283 -14.65 -11.12 -15.60
CA PHE A 283 -13.83 -9.99 -15.18
C PHE A 283 -12.34 -10.30 -15.29
N SER A 284 -11.89 -11.39 -14.66
CA SER A 284 -10.46 -11.71 -14.62
C SER A 284 -9.91 -12.14 -15.97
N THR A 285 -10.68 -12.89 -16.76
CA THR A 285 -10.31 -13.29 -18.13
C THR A 285 -10.20 -12.07 -19.02
N ASN A 286 -11.15 -11.13 -18.93
CA ASN A 286 -11.14 -9.91 -19.72
C ASN A 286 -9.89 -9.05 -19.45
N LEU A 287 -9.53 -8.87 -18.18
CA LEU A 287 -8.31 -8.14 -17.82
C LEU A 287 -7.04 -8.86 -18.30
N LYS A 288 -6.95 -10.19 -18.09
CA LYS A 288 -5.78 -10.97 -18.48
C LYS A 288 -5.56 -11.03 -19.99
N ASN A 289 -6.64 -11.15 -20.77
CA ASN A 289 -6.57 -11.11 -22.24
C ASN A 289 -6.05 -9.76 -22.76
N LYS A 290 -6.17 -8.71 -21.95
CA LYS A 290 -5.68 -7.35 -22.23
C LYS A 290 -4.37 -7.02 -21.52
N ASN A 291 -3.66 -8.06 -21.06
CA ASN A 291 -2.39 -7.99 -20.35
C ASN A 291 -2.41 -7.19 -19.03
N ILE A 292 -3.59 -6.96 -18.43
CA ILE A 292 -3.69 -6.24 -17.16
C ILE A 292 -3.38 -7.20 -16.01
N ASN A 293 -2.38 -6.85 -15.19
CA ASN A 293 -1.83 -7.69 -14.14
C ASN A 293 -1.70 -6.98 -12.79
N ILE A 294 -1.74 -5.65 -12.77
CA ILE A 294 -1.55 -4.81 -11.57
C ILE A 294 -2.83 -4.01 -11.32
N LEU A 295 -3.38 -4.09 -10.11
CA LEU A 295 -4.64 -3.45 -9.72
C LEU A 295 -4.44 -2.53 -8.52
N TRP A 296 -5.05 -1.34 -8.55
CA TRP A 296 -5.20 -0.51 -7.35
C TRP A 296 -6.47 -0.87 -6.58
N ASN A 297 -6.41 -0.90 -5.24
CA ASN A 297 -7.53 -1.33 -4.38
C ASN A 297 -8.26 -0.21 -3.63
N TYR A 298 -8.01 1.06 -3.93
CA TYR A 298 -8.67 2.21 -3.28
C TYR A 298 -8.45 2.26 -1.74
N ILE A 299 -7.28 1.80 -1.28
CA ILE A 299 -6.87 1.87 0.12
C ILE A 299 -5.56 2.65 0.20
N ASP A 300 -5.52 3.60 1.12
CA ASP A 300 -4.30 4.30 1.49
C ASP A 300 -3.83 3.85 2.87
N SER A 301 -2.52 3.79 3.09
CA SER A 301 -1.93 3.59 4.43
C SER A 301 -2.23 4.77 5.35
N GLY A 302 -2.45 5.96 4.79
CA GLY A 302 -2.77 7.20 5.49
C GLY A 302 -2.67 8.40 4.56
N THR A 303 -2.63 9.59 5.14
CA THR A 303 -2.43 10.85 4.39
C THR A 303 -1.03 11.40 4.64
N ALA A 304 -0.28 11.66 3.57
CA ALA A 304 1.04 12.26 3.64
C ALA A 304 0.98 13.67 4.23
N THR A 305 1.89 13.96 5.15
CA THR A 305 2.05 15.27 5.78
C THR A 305 3.46 15.37 6.36
N ARG A 306 3.78 16.45 7.09
CA ARG A 306 5.09 16.60 7.72
C ARG A 306 5.35 15.44 8.69
N GLY A 307 6.44 14.72 8.47
CA GLY A 307 6.86 13.54 9.26
C GLY A 307 6.11 12.24 8.94
N VAL A 308 5.24 12.20 7.93
CA VAL A 308 4.48 11.01 7.51
C VAL A 308 4.74 10.77 6.02
N ILE A 309 5.64 9.84 5.70
CA ILE A 309 6.05 9.57 4.32
C ILE A 309 6.41 8.11 4.05
N ASN A 310 6.92 7.35 5.03
CA ASN A 310 7.44 6.01 4.78
C ASN A 310 6.38 4.94 5.05
N GLN A 311 5.82 4.31 4.01
CA GLN A 311 4.81 3.25 4.12
C GLN A 311 5.27 2.01 4.91
N LEU A 312 6.59 1.77 5.00
CA LEU A 312 7.17 0.69 5.80
C LEU A 312 7.38 1.04 7.28
N ASN A 313 7.20 2.31 7.67
CA ASN A 313 7.30 2.75 9.05
C ASN A 313 5.91 2.90 9.67
N ARG A 314 5.43 1.87 10.38
CA ARG A 314 4.12 1.90 11.06
C ARG A 314 3.94 3.08 12.03
N ASN A 315 5.02 3.69 12.52
CA ASN A 315 4.94 4.85 13.41
C ASN A 315 4.59 6.15 12.68
N ASP A 316 4.79 6.24 11.36
CA ASP A 316 4.33 7.37 10.56
C ASP A 316 2.79 7.39 10.53
N PHE A 317 2.14 6.23 10.54
CA PHE A 317 0.68 6.07 10.46
C PHE A 317 0.02 5.95 11.83
N THR A 318 0.21 6.97 12.67
CA THR A 318 -0.42 7.07 13.99
C THR A 318 -1.14 8.41 14.14
N LEU A 319 -2.09 8.51 15.07
CA LEU A 319 -2.79 9.78 15.31
C LEU A 319 -1.83 10.88 15.78
N SER A 320 -0.81 10.51 16.57
CA SER A 320 0.20 11.45 17.05
C SER A 320 1.06 12.00 15.92
N SER A 321 1.51 11.14 14.99
CA SER A 321 2.34 11.57 13.86
C SER A 321 1.56 12.48 12.93
N PHE A 322 0.32 12.09 12.59
CA PHE A 322 -0.56 12.94 11.77
C PHE A 322 -0.86 14.29 12.44
N TYR A 323 -1.19 14.30 13.73
CA TYR A 323 -1.47 15.54 14.48
C TYR A 323 -0.29 16.52 14.47
N LYS A 324 0.94 16.02 14.68
CA LYS A 324 2.17 16.82 14.56
C LYS A 324 2.32 17.40 13.15
N GLY A 325 2.02 16.60 12.12
CA GLY A 325 2.13 17.01 10.73
C GLY A 325 1.19 18.16 10.35
N ILE A 326 0.04 18.27 11.01
CA ILE A 326 -0.98 19.29 10.74
C ILE A 326 -1.01 20.42 11.80
N GLN A 327 0.01 20.52 12.65
CA GLN A 327 0.00 21.44 13.79
C GLN A 327 -0.13 22.92 13.40
N ASN A 328 0.32 23.30 12.20
CA ASN A 328 0.29 24.68 11.71
C ASN A 328 -1.06 25.09 11.11
N HIS A 329 -2.05 24.19 11.06
CA HIS A 329 -3.40 24.54 10.62
C HIS A 329 -4.19 25.31 11.68
N PRO A 330 -5.12 26.20 11.26
CA PRO A 330 -6.15 26.74 12.14
C PRO A 330 -6.88 25.63 12.90
N PHE A 331 -7.32 25.92 14.13
CA PHE A 331 -7.93 24.93 15.02
C PHE A 331 -9.11 24.18 14.38
N LYS A 332 -10.00 24.88 13.66
CA LYS A 332 -11.16 24.29 12.99
C LYS A 332 -10.76 23.26 11.93
N ASP A 333 -9.80 23.62 11.08
CA ASP A 333 -9.30 22.74 10.01
C ASP A 333 -8.58 21.53 10.61
N LYS A 334 -7.75 21.77 11.63
CA LYS A 334 -7.05 20.71 12.36
C LYS A 334 -8.01 19.70 12.96
N LEU A 335 -9.09 20.16 13.62
CA LEU A 335 -10.11 19.28 14.18
C LEU A 335 -10.85 18.50 13.09
N ALA A 336 -11.23 19.15 11.98
CA ALA A 336 -11.89 18.49 10.86
C ALA A 336 -10.99 17.41 10.23
N MET A 337 -9.70 17.72 10.01
CA MET A 337 -8.70 16.77 9.51
C MET A 337 -8.49 15.61 10.48
N MET A 338 -8.41 15.87 11.79
CA MET A 338 -8.30 14.82 12.81
C MET A 338 -9.52 13.91 12.81
N ILE A 339 -10.74 14.46 12.71
CA ILE A 339 -11.97 13.66 12.62
C ILE A 339 -11.94 12.78 11.37
N LYS A 340 -11.62 13.35 10.20
CA LYS A 340 -11.49 12.56 8.95
C LYS A 340 -10.47 11.44 9.14
N ASN A 341 -9.29 11.75 9.67
CA ASN A 341 -8.22 10.79 9.88
C ASN A 341 -8.59 9.68 10.90
N ILE A 342 -9.32 10.02 11.97
CA ILE A 342 -9.85 9.04 12.94
C ILE A 342 -10.80 8.05 12.24
N LEU A 343 -11.72 8.54 11.43
CA LEU A 343 -12.76 7.72 10.81
C LEU A 343 -12.23 6.88 9.65
N PHE A 344 -11.45 7.50 8.76
CA PHE A 344 -11.01 6.87 7.50
C PHE A 344 -9.78 5.97 7.68
N HIS A 345 -8.87 6.31 8.59
CA HIS A 345 -7.58 5.60 8.73
C HIS A 345 -7.45 4.85 10.06
N PHE A 346 -7.69 5.52 11.19
CA PHE A 346 -7.53 4.89 12.51
C PHE A 346 -8.56 3.77 12.75
N TYR A 347 -9.85 4.08 12.62
CA TYR A 347 -10.91 3.06 12.66
C TYR A 347 -11.00 2.28 11.35
N ALA A 348 -10.95 2.98 10.22
CA ALA A 348 -11.18 2.42 8.88
C ALA A 348 -12.48 1.59 8.82
N ASP A 349 -13.51 2.06 9.51
CA ASP A 349 -14.78 1.33 9.69
C ASP A 349 -15.83 1.77 8.67
N LYS A 350 -16.44 0.79 8.01
CA LYS A 350 -17.46 0.98 6.97
C LYS A 350 -18.63 1.82 7.46
N GLU A 351 -19.19 1.47 8.62
CA GLU A 351 -20.42 2.08 9.12
C GLU A 351 -20.16 3.53 9.52
N LEU A 352 -19.03 3.78 10.19
CA LEU A 352 -18.60 5.12 10.55
C LEU A 352 -18.34 6.02 9.33
N ILE A 353 -17.65 5.51 8.30
CA ILE A 353 -17.39 6.28 7.07
C ILE A 353 -18.70 6.61 6.35
N LEU A 354 -19.63 5.65 6.24
CA LEU A 354 -20.94 5.88 5.62
C LEU A 354 -21.75 6.93 6.40
N LYS A 355 -21.79 6.82 7.74
CA LYS A 355 -22.45 7.80 8.62
C LYS A 355 -21.82 9.19 8.51
N TYR A 356 -20.51 9.29 8.33
CA TYR A 356 -19.82 10.55 8.07
C TYR A 356 -20.30 11.18 6.76
N GLY A 357 -20.32 10.42 5.67
CA GLY A 357 -20.86 10.88 4.38
C GLY A 357 -22.33 11.32 4.49
N LYS A 358 -23.18 10.54 5.17
CA LYS A 358 -24.59 10.88 5.42
C LYS A 358 -24.75 12.14 6.28
N THR A 359 -23.89 12.34 7.28
CA THR A 359 -23.85 13.55 8.12
C THR A 359 -23.50 14.77 7.28
N ALA A 360 -22.40 14.72 6.54
CA ALA A 360 -21.95 15.83 5.70
C ALA A 360 -22.97 16.20 4.61
N GLY A 361 -23.51 15.19 3.92
CA GLY A 361 -24.55 15.39 2.90
C GLY A 361 -25.86 15.93 3.47
N SER A 362 -26.27 15.47 4.66
CA SER A 362 -27.51 15.94 5.30
C SER A 362 -27.35 17.34 5.90
N PHE A 363 -26.18 17.68 6.45
CA PHE A 363 -25.81 19.04 6.81
C PHE A 363 -25.96 19.97 5.60
N LYS A 364 -25.38 19.59 4.45
CA LYS A 364 -25.49 20.40 3.23
C LYS A 364 -26.94 20.61 2.80
N ARG A 365 -27.75 19.56 2.80
CA ARG A 365 -29.18 19.61 2.44
C ARG A 365 -30.03 20.42 3.41
N PHE A 366 -29.73 20.37 4.70
CA PHE A 366 -30.47 21.12 5.70
C PHE A 366 -30.10 22.60 5.67
N PHE A 367 -28.82 22.93 5.84
CA PHE A 367 -28.37 24.32 6.01
C PHE A 367 -28.37 25.12 4.70
N TYR A 368 -28.06 24.51 3.56
CA TYR A 368 -28.00 25.22 2.28
C TYR A 368 -29.24 25.00 1.40
N GLN A 369 -29.87 23.82 1.45
CA GLN A 369 -31.06 23.51 0.63
C GLN A 369 -32.38 23.59 1.42
N ARG A 370 -32.34 23.96 2.71
CA ARG A 370 -33.52 24.12 3.60
C ARG A 370 -34.44 22.88 3.67
N LYS A 371 -33.90 21.68 3.45
CA LYS A 371 -34.66 20.41 3.52
C LYS A 371 -34.77 19.94 4.96
N VAL A 372 -35.88 20.27 5.65
CA VAL A 372 -36.10 19.96 7.08
C VAL A 372 -35.97 18.48 7.41
N LYS A 373 -36.44 17.57 6.55
CA LYS A 373 -36.31 16.11 6.75
C LYS A 373 -34.85 15.66 6.89
N ALA A 374 -33.89 16.41 6.32
CA ALA A 374 -32.47 16.10 6.45
C ALA A 374 -31.91 16.39 7.86
N LEU A 375 -32.61 17.18 8.69
CA LEU A 375 -32.19 17.48 10.07
C LEU A 375 -32.20 16.21 10.94
N PHE A 376 -33.25 15.39 10.86
CA PHE A 376 -33.34 14.15 11.63
C PHE A 376 -32.23 13.17 11.25
N THR A 377 -31.96 13.02 9.94
CA THR A 377 -30.84 12.20 9.45
C THR A 377 -29.50 12.75 9.94
N PHE A 378 -29.31 14.07 9.91
CA PHE A 378 -28.10 14.73 10.40
C PHE A 378 -27.88 14.47 11.89
N ILE A 379 -28.90 14.70 12.74
CA ILE A 379 -28.80 14.52 14.19
C ILE A 379 -28.45 13.06 14.55
N ASN A 380 -29.17 12.10 13.97
CA ASN A 380 -28.94 10.68 14.25
C ASN A 380 -27.52 10.25 13.83
N CYS A 381 -27.11 10.59 12.60
CA CYS A 381 -25.78 10.24 12.12
C CYS A 381 -24.68 10.96 12.93
N PHE A 382 -24.89 12.22 13.33
CA PHE A 382 -23.94 12.97 14.14
C PHE A 382 -23.69 12.31 15.50
N PHE A 383 -24.74 11.97 16.26
CA PHE A 383 -24.59 11.32 17.57
C PHE A 383 -23.90 9.96 17.46
N SER A 384 -24.17 9.21 16.38
CA SER A 384 -23.52 7.92 16.13
C SER A 384 -22.01 8.04 15.84
N LEU A 385 -21.54 9.20 15.36
CA LEU A 385 -20.11 9.50 15.16
C LEU A 385 -19.47 10.10 16.39
N LEU A 386 -20.24 10.86 17.18
CA LEU A 386 -19.74 11.60 18.33
C LEU A 386 -19.07 10.69 19.36
N PHE A 387 -19.71 9.58 19.73
CA PHE A 387 -19.17 8.67 20.75
C PHE A 387 -17.84 8.00 20.33
N PRO A 388 -17.71 7.38 19.14
CA PRO A 388 -16.43 6.87 18.66
C PRO A 388 -15.30 7.91 18.61
N ILE A 389 -15.62 9.14 18.20
CA ILE A 389 -14.65 10.25 18.13
C ILE A 389 -14.22 10.68 19.53
N LEU A 390 -15.17 10.91 20.44
CA LEU A 390 -14.90 11.29 21.83
C LEU A 390 -14.07 10.23 22.54
N LYS A 391 -14.34 8.94 22.30
CA LYS A 391 -13.55 7.83 22.86
C LYS A 391 -12.07 7.95 22.48
N VAL A 392 -11.75 8.34 21.24
CA VAL A 392 -10.36 8.54 20.82
C VAL A 392 -9.69 9.66 21.62
N PHE A 393 -10.38 10.79 21.79
CA PHE A 393 -9.84 11.94 22.54
C PHE A 393 -9.74 11.68 24.05
N ILE A 394 -10.73 11.03 24.66
CA ILE A 394 -10.72 10.64 26.09
C ILE A 394 -9.56 9.68 26.36
N PHE A 395 -9.36 8.67 25.50
CA PHE A 395 -8.29 7.69 25.63
C PHE A 395 -7.07 8.03 24.76
N TRP A 396 -6.78 9.33 24.57
CA TRP A 396 -5.71 9.80 23.69
C TRP A 396 -4.35 9.16 23.99
N LYS A 397 -3.96 9.07 25.28
CA LYS A 397 -2.68 8.48 25.69
C LYS A 397 -2.50 7.05 25.18
N SER A 398 -3.56 6.25 25.20
CA SER A 398 -3.54 4.84 24.77
C SER A 398 -3.71 4.68 23.25
N ASN A 399 -4.33 5.65 22.56
CA ASN A 399 -4.64 5.53 21.13
C ASN A 399 -3.64 6.25 20.22
N LYS A 400 -2.99 7.33 20.70
CA LYS A 400 -2.24 8.25 19.83
C LYS A 400 -1.08 7.61 19.07
N ASN A 401 -0.46 6.58 19.65
CA ASN A 401 0.69 5.89 19.09
C ASN A 401 0.33 4.52 18.50
N LYS A 402 -0.95 4.14 18.49
CA LYS A 402 -1.39 2.91 17.83
C LYS A 402 -1.33 3.15 16.31
N PRO A 403 -0.68 2.24 15.56
CA PRO A 403 -0.71 2.29 14.11
C PRO A 403 -2.12 2.12 13.57
N TYR A 404 -2.39 2.76 12.43
CA TYR A 404 -3.67 2.62 11.74
C TYR A 404 -3.90 1.17 11.32
N LYS A 405 -5.17 0.75 11.35
CA LYS A 405 -5.57 -0.65 11.13
C LYS A 405 -5.01 -1.21 9.82
N LEU A 406 -5.12 -0.44 8.73
CA LEU A 406 -4.71 -0.84 7.38
C LEU A 406 -3.25 -0.51 7.03
N ALA A 407 -2.52 0.12 7.95
CA ALA A 407 -1.07 0.38 7.82
C ALA A 407 -0.23 -0.47 8.77
N ASN A 408 -0.87 -1.23 9.67
CA ASN A 408 -0.19 -1.95 10.75
C ASN A 408 0.85 -2.95 10.24
N TYR A 409 0.51 -3.67 9.17
CA TYR A 409 1.35 -4.65 8.49
C TYR A 409 2.08 -4.07 7.27
N THR A 410 2.02 -2.75 7.10
CA THR A 410 2.73 -1.98 6.07
C THR A 410 2.60 -2.58 4.66
N PRO A 411 1.36 -2.81 4.14
CA PRO A 411 1.22 -3.46 2.84
C PRO A 411 1.69 -2.50 1.75
N LEU A 412 2.46 -3.02 0.80
CA LEU A 412 2.91 -2.28 -0.38
C LEU A 412 2.34 -2.90 -1.64
N LEU A 413 2.62 -4.19 -1.80
CA LEU A 413 2.29 -5.02 -2.96
C LEU A 413 1.98 -6.43 -2.46
N PHE A 414 0.88 -7.01 -2.91
CA PHE A 414 0.49 -8.37 -2.55
C PHE A 414 -0.32 -9.00 -3.68
N LYS A 415 -0.42 -10.32 -3.66
CA LYS A 415 -1.22 -11.05 -4.64
C LYS A 415 -2.69 -11.09 -4.26
N HIS A 416 -3.54 -11.25 -5.26
CA HIS A 416 -4.96 -11.55 -5.09
C HIS A 416 -5.44 -12.44 -6.23
N LYS A 417 -6.11 -13.55 -5.89
CA LYS A 417 -6.73 -14.44 -6.86
C LYS A 417 -8.21 -14.11 -7.06
N ILE A 418 -8.57 -13.82 -8.31
CA ILE A 418 -9.95 -13.74 -8.80
C ILE A 418 -10.20 -15.02 -9.59
N LEU A 419 -10.86 -15.99 -8.96
CA LEU A 419 -10.91 -17.40 -9.40
C LEU A 419 -9.50 -17.99 -9.60
N ASP A 420 -9.16 -18.40 -10.82
CA ASP A 420 -7.89 -19.04 -11.20
C ASP A 420 -6.82 -18.02 -11.66
N LYS A 421 -7.17 -16.73 -11.77
CA LYS A 421 -6.24 -15.68 -12.22
C LYS A 421 -5.69 -14.90 -11.04
N GLU A 422 -4.38 -14.75 -11.03
CA GLU A 422 -3.64 -14.01 -10.01
C GLU A 422 -3.30 -12.60 -10.49
N PHE A 423 -3.52 -11.60 -9.64
CA PHE A 423 -3.16 -10.20 -9.89
C PHE A 423 -2.27 -9.70 -8.77
N TYR A 424 -1.38 -8.76 -9.09
CA TYR A 424 -0.74 -7.93 -8.09
C TYR A 424 -1.69 -6.79 -7.70
N VAL A 425 -1.75 -6.50 -6.41
CA VAL A 425 -2.52 -5.40 -5.84
C VAL A 425 -1.58 -4.53 -5.04
N PHE A 426 -1.63 -3.22 -5.26
CA PHE A 426 -0.79 -2.27 -4.54
C PHE A 426 -1.60 -1.34 -3.64
N GLN A 427 -1.00 -0.93 -2.53
CA GLN A 427 -1.58 0.02 -1.56
C GLN A 427 -0.79 1.34 -1.58
N THR A 428 -1.51 2.44 -1.47
CA THR A 428 -0.95 3.78 -1.70
C THR A 428 -0.82 4.61 -0.44
N LEU A 429 -0.16 5.75 -0.57
CA LEU A 429 -0.15 6.85 0.36
C LEU A 429 -0.94 8.01 -0.27
N GLU A 430 -2.01 8.50 0.39
CA GLU A 430 -2.76 9.66 -0.11
C GLU A 430 -1.85 10.89 -0.03
N MET A 431 -1.47 11.45 -1.18
CA MET A 431 -0.59 12.62 -1.24
C MET A 431 -1.21 13.70 -2.11
N VAL A 432 -1.75 14.73 -1.46
CA VAL A 432 -2.39 15.88 -2.11
C VAL A 432 -1.67 17.21 -1.81
N ASP A 433 -0.95 17.28 -0.69
CA ASP A 433 -0.20 18.47 -0.26
C ASP A 433 1.31 18.25 -0.44
N PHE A 434 1.82 18.55 -1.62
CA PHE A 434 3.23 18.37 -1.99
C PHE A 434 4.18 19.31 -1.23
N LYS A 435 3.68 20.45 -0.71
CA LYS A 435 4.47 21.34 0.14
C LYS A 435 4.88 20.63 1.42
N LYS A 436 3.95 19.89 2.04
CA LYS A 436 4.23 19.16 3.29
C LYS A 436 4.80 17.78 3.05
N ALA A 437 4.29 17.07 2.06
CA ALA A 437 4.66 15.68 1.82
C ALA A 437 6.12 15.56 1.32
N LEU A 438 6.53 16.46 0.42
CA LEU A 438 7.85 16.46 -0.22
C LEU A 438 8.77 17.57 0.32
N GLN A 439 8.48 18.13 1.49
CA GLN A 439 9.43 19.02 2.15
C GLN A 439 10.77 18.29 2.41
N LYS A 440 11.85 19.06 2.51
CA LYS A 440 13.20 18.55 2.70
C LYS A 440 13.32 17.52 3.84
N GLU A 441 12.67 17.76 4.97
CA GLU A 441 12.76 16.87 6.14
C GLU A 441 12.13 15.50 5.87
N ASN A 442 11.05 15.43 5.07
CA ASN A 442 10.44 14.17 4.69
C ASN A 442 11.29 13.40 3.68
N ILE A 443 11.90 14.11 2.73
CA ILE A 443 12.84 13.52 1.76
C ILE A 443 14.03 12.91 2.50
N LEU A 444 14.64 13.65 3.44
CA LEU A 444 15.74 13.17 4.26
C LEU A 444 15.33 11.99 5.13
N LYS A 445 14.17 12.06 5.80
CA LYS A 445 13.63 10.93 6.57
C LYS A 445 13.47 9.68 5.72
N LEU A 446 12.94 9.82 4.49
CA LEU A 446 12.80 8.69 3.57
C LEU A 446 14.16 8.08 3.25
N ILE A 447 15.18 8.90 2.96
CA ILE A 447 16.56 8.47 2.67
C ILE A 447 17.22 7.82 3.89
N ASP A 448 17.02 8.34 5.10
CA ASP A 448 17.60 7.82 6.32
C ASP A 448 17.01 6.47 6.72
N GLU A 449 15.71 6.29 6.48
CA GLU A 449 14.97 5.07 6.79
C GLU A 449 15.01 4.04 5.66
N LYS A 450 15.66 4.35 4.53
CA LYS A 450 15.56 3.56 3.28
C LYS A 450 14.11 3.22 2.95
N GLY A 451 13.26 4.21 3.17
CA GLY A 451 11.82 4.08 3.16
C GLY A 451 11.26 3.95 1.76
N VAL A 452 9.97 3.65 1.71
CA VAL A 452 9.23 3.48 0.46
C VAL A 452 7.93 4.26 0.55
N PHE A 453 7.56 4.92 -0.54
CA PHE A 453 6.18 5.29 -0.77
C PHE A 453 5.75 5.01 -2.22
N ILE A 454 4.49 4.67 -2.37
CA ILE A 454 3.70 4.62 -3.59
C ILE A 454 2.58 5.63 -3.40
N ALA A 455 2.76 6.84 -3.91
CA ALA A 455 1.80 7.91 -3.76
C ALA A 455 0.67 7.74 -4.78
N HIS A 456 -0.57 7.94 -4.34
CA HIS A 456 -1.68 8.20 -5.26
C HIS A 456 -2.11 9.64 -5.12
N THR A 457 -2.10 10.35 -6.25
CA THR A 457 -2.05 11.81 -6.24
C THR A 457 -2.97 12.43 -7.27
N TYR A 458 -3.54 13.59 -6.94
CA TYR A 458 -4.21 14.41 -7.92
C TYR A 458 -3.29 15.56 -8.32
N PHE A 459 -2.52 15.39 -9.40
CA PHE A 459 -1.61 16.45 -9.85
C PHE A 459 -2.35 17.69 -10.36
N ALA A 460 -3.49 17.49 -11.05
CA ALA A 460 -4.27 18.56 -11.66
C ALA A 460 -5.45 19.08 -10.82
N VAL A 461 -5.57 18.77 -9.52
CA VAL A 461 -6.77 19.11 -8.75
C VAL A 461 -7.04 20.64 -8.70
N PRO A 462 -8.22 21.12 -9.13
CA PRO A 462 -8.49 22.57 -9.20
C PRO A 462 -9.02 23.14 -7.88
N MET A 463 -9.31 22.29 -6.90
CA MET A 463 -10.01 22.69 -5.67
C MET A 463 -9.14 23.54 -4.76
N LYS A 464 -9.54 24.81 -4.56
CA LYS A 464 -8.79 25.80 -3.77
C LYS A 464 -8.57 25.42 -2.29
N PHE A 465 -9.40 24.53 -1.74
CA PHE A 465 -9.27 24.09 -0.35
C PHE A 465 -8.16 23.05 -0.14
N HIS A 466 -7.67 22.43 -1.22
CA HIS A 466 -6.46 21.62 -1.14
C HIS A 466 -5.23 22.53 -1.12
N THR A 467 -4.46 22.43 -0.04
CA THR A 467 -3.17 23.11 0.11
C THR A 467 -2.07 22.31 -0.58
N GLY A 468 -1.02 23.00 -1.05
CA GLY A 468 0.17 22.35 -1.62
C GLY A 468 -0.04 21.58 -2.93
N ARG A 469 -1.05 21.96 -3.71
CA ARG A 469 -1.27 21.45 -5.08
C ARG A 469 -0.11 21.83 -6.00
N ILE A 470 0.15 21.04 -7.04
CA ILE A 470 1.13 21.40 -8.08
C ILE A 470 0.79 22.76 -8.68
N PHE A 471 -0.47 22.99 -9.06
CA PHE A 471 -0.88 24.21 -9.73
C PHE A 471 -1.40 25.28 -8.77
N LYS A 472 -0.69 26.42 -8.75
CA LYS A 472 -1.17 27.66 -8.11
C LYS A 472 -2.22 28.35 -8.97
N LYS A 473 -1.98 28.35 -10.28
CA LYS A 473 -2.91 28.78 -11.36
C LYS A 473 -2.92 27.69 -12.45
N PRO A 474 -3.92 27.64 -13.34
CA PRO A 474 -4.00 26.59 -14.37
C PRO A 474 -2.73 26.39 -15.20
N ASN A 475 -1.97 27.45 -15.42
CA ASN A 475 -0.74 27.47 -16.22
C ASN A 475 0.52 27.74 -15.39
N GLN A 476 0.47 27.66 -14.06
CA GLN A 476 1.59 28.00 -13.19
C GLN A 476 1.73 27.00 -12.04
N VAL A 477 2.88 26.33 -12.00
CA VAL A 477 3.30 25.51 -10.86
C VAL A 477 3.57 26.40 -9.64
N ASP A 478 3.19 25.94 -8.45
CA ASP A 478 3.49 26.63 -7.20
C ASP A 478 5.00 26.58 -6.89
N ASP A 479 5.59 27.72 -6.54
CA ASP A 479 7.05 27.88 -6.38
C ASP A 479 7.64 26.97 -5.30
N GLU A 480 6.93 26.77 -4.18
CA GLU A 480 7.39 25.90 -3.09
C GLU A 480 7.27 24.43 -3.49
N VAL A 481 6.22 24.08 -4.24
CA VAL A 481 6.09 22.73 -4.79
C VAL A 481 7.19 22.45 -5.81
N ALA A 482 7.46 23.40 -6.70
CA ALA A 482 8.56 23.31 -7.66
C ALA A 482 9.89 23.08 -6.96
N GLN A 483 10.18 23.84 -5.89
CA GLN A 483 11.40 23.65 -5.11
C GLN A 483 11.46 22.27 -4.45
N ASN A 484 10.36 21.77 -3.89
CA ASN A 484 10.32 20.44 -3.29
C ASN A 484 10.56 19.31 -4.30
N PHE A 485 9.98 19.42 -5.51
CA PHE A 485 10.26 18.46 -6.58
C PHE A 485 11.69 18.58 -7.11
N ALA A 486 12.26 19.79 -7.18
CA ALA A 486 13.66 19.98 -7.54
C ALA A 486 14.60 19.32 -6.51
N ASN A 487 14.31 19.48 -5.22
CA ASN A 487 15.06 18.81 -4.14
C ASN A 487 14.96 17.28 -4.28
N LEU A 488 13.77 16.75 -4.58
CA LEU A 488 13.58 15.31 -4.82
C LEU A 488 14.37 14.85 -6.05
N GLY A 489 14.29 15.59 -7.15
CA GLY A 489 15.03 15.33 -8.39
C GLY A 489 16.55 15.30 -8.19
N GLU A 490 17.07 16.20 -7.34
CA GLU A 490 18.49 16.20 -6.97
C GLU A 490 18.88 14.90 -6.24
N MET A 491 18.06 14.42 -5.29
CA MET A 491 18.33 13.18 -4.57
C MET A 491 18.24 11.95 -5.49
N ILE A 492 17.36 11.99 -6.49
CA ILE A 492 17.26 10.94 -7.53
C ILE A 492 18.52 10.95 -8.41
N ALA A 493 18.98 12.13 -8.86
CA ALA A 493 20.19 12.26 -9.67
C ALA A 493 21.45 11.80 -8.91
N LYS A 494 21.48 11.96 -7.59
CA LYS A 494 22.54 11.47 -6.70
C LYS A 494 22.43 9.98 -6.36
N ASN A 495 21.42 9.27 -6.89
CA ASN A 495 21.14 7.88 -6.56
C ASN A 495 20.86 7.63 -5.06
N GLU A 496 20.37 8.63 -4.33
CA GLU A 496 19.94 8.47 -2.92
C GLU A 496 18.49 7.97 -2.82
N ILE A 497 17.70 8.26 -3.86
CA ILE A 497 16.32 7.80 -4.06
C ILE A 497 16.22 7.13 -5.42
N TRP A 498 15.68 5.92 -5.44
CA TRP A 498 15.21 5.30 -6.67
C TRP A 498 13.77 5.76 -6.95
N ASN A 499 13.53 6.36 -8.11
CA ASN A 499 12.20 6.76 -8.56
C ASN A 499 11.76 5.90 -9.76
N PRO A 500 11.14 4.73 -9.50
CA PRO A 500 10.55 3.89 -10.55
C PRO A 500 9.14 4.34 -10.91
N THR A 501 8.70 3.92 -12.10
CA THR A 501 7.28 3.71 -12.40
C THR A 501 6.72 2.55 -11.56
N LEU A 502 5.41 2.42 -11.46
CA LEU A 502 4.78 1.34 -10.71
C LEU A 502 5.15 -0.04 -11.29
N VAL A 503 5.17 -0.18 -12.61
CA VAL A 503 5.58 -1.44 -13.26
C VAL A 503 7.02 -1.80 -12.92
N GLU A 504 7.96 -0.86 -13.04
CA GLU A 504 9.36 -1.08 -12.67
C GLU A 504 9.51 -1.49 -11.20
N LEU A 505 8.68 -0.91 -10.30
CA LEU A 505 8.66 -1.29 -8.89
C LEU A 505 8.13 -2.70 -8.68
N VAL A 506 6.99 -3.04 -9.27
CA VAL A 506 6.36 -4.36 -9.15
C VAL A 506 7.26 -5.46 -9.72
N ASP A 507 7.87 -5.23 -10.87
CA ASP A 507 8.81 -6.15 -11.49
C ASP A 507 10.04 -6.41 -10.61
N TYR A 508 10.53 -5.39 -9.90
CA TYR A 508 11.64 -5.57 -8.97
C TYR A 508 11.21 -6.26 -7.67
N LEU A 509 10.11 -5.83 -7.05
CA LEU A 509 9.65 -6.35 -5.76
C LEU A 509 9.11 -7.79 -5.86
N SER A 510 8.51 -8.18 -7.00
CA SER A 510 8.04 -9.56 -7.21
C SER A 510 9.14 -10.61 -7.13
N LYS A 511 10.42 -10.22 -7.31
CA LYS A 511 11.56 -11.13 -7.16
C LYS A 511 11.75 -11.65 -5.74
N PHE A 512 11.27 -10.91 -4.72
CA PHE A 512 11.33 -11.35 -3.33
C PHE A 512 10.61 -12.69 -3.13
N GLU A 513 9.54 -12.94 -3.90
CA GLU A 513 8.73 -14.15 -3.82
C GLU A 513 9.49 -15.42 -4.21
N ARG A 514 10.42 -15.30 -5.17
CA ARG A 514 11.18 -16.45 -5.66
C ARG A 514 12.50 -16.64 -4.93
N THR A 515 12.89 -15.71 -4.06
CA THR A 515 14.19 -15.72 -3.39
C THR A 515 14.26 -16.82 -2.34
N VAL A 516 15.28 -17.67 -2.45
CA VAL A 516 15.52 -18.77 -1.52
C VAL A 516 16.89 -18.61 -0.87
N LEU A 517 16.92 -18.77 0.45
CA LEU A 517 18.12 -18.88 1.26
C LEU A 517 18.33 -20.31 1.70
N ASP A 518 19.59 -20.67 1.93
CA ASP A 518 19.98 -21.94 2.56
C ASP A 518 21.19 -21.72 3.47
N VAL A 519 21.62 -22.78 4.16
CA VAL A 519 22.84 -22.79 4.96
C VAL A 519 23.92 -23.63 4.26
N ASP A 520 25.10 -23.05 4.08
CA ASP A 520 26.23 -23.76 3.48
C ASP A 520 26.94 -24.71 4.46
N SER A 521 27.95 -25.43 3.98
CA SER A 521 28.72 -26.37 4.80
C SER A 521 29.50 -25.72 5.95
N GLU A 522 29.73 -24.41 5.89
CA GLU A 522 30.38 -23.64 6.96
C GLU A 522 29.36 -23.12 7.99
N GLY A 523 28.07 -23.29 7.74
CA GLY A 523 27.01 -22.75 8.60
C GLY A 523 26.66 -21.30 8.30
N LYS A 524 27.04 -20.75 7.15
CA LYS A 524 26.65 -19.40 6.71
C LYS A 524 25.33 -19.44 5.96
N ILE A 525 24.50 -18.42 6.17
CA ILE A 525 23.29 -18.23 5.37
C ILE A 525 23.69 -17.63 4.02
N VAL A 526 23.26 -18.26 2.93
CA VAL A 526 23.58 -17.90 1.54
C VAL A 526 22.32 -17.86 0.68
N VAL A 527 22.36 -17.11 -0.42
CA VAL A 527 21.31 -17.15 -1.45
C VAL A 527 21.51 -18.39 -2.30
N SER A 528 20.53 -19.30 -2.31
CA SER A 528 20.68 -20.62 -2.92
C SER A 528 20.28 -20.67 -4.39
N ASN A 529 19.52 -19.68 -4.87
CA ASN A 529 19.08 -19.61 -6.25
C ASN A 529 19.53 -18.34 -6.98
N SER A 530 19.71 -18.46 -8.30
CA SER A 530 20.09 -17.34 -9.15
C SER A 530 18.91 -16.40 -9.37
N ILE A 531 18.80 -15.36 -8.55
CA ILE A 531 17.84 -14.28 -8.73
C ILE A 531 18.59 -12.95 -8.76
N ASN A 532 18.27 -12.11 -9.73
CA ASN A 532 18.80 -10.76 -9.86
C ASN A 532 18.13 -9.81 -8.85
N LEU A 533 18.28 -10.14 -7.56
CA LEU A 533 17.89 -9.34 -6.40
C LEU A 533 19.15 -9.01 -5.60
N ILE A 534 19.36 -7.72 -5.38
CA ILE A 534 20.57 -7.22 -4.73
C ILE A 534 20.50 -7.58 -3.24
N HIS A 535 21.60 -8.10 -2.69
CA HIS A 535 21.69 -8.49 -1.29
C HIS A 535 23.08 -8.20 -0.70
N ARG A 536 23.17 -8.22 0.63
CA ARG A 536 24.44 -8.16 1.35
C ARG A 536 24.40 -9.03 2.62
N ILE A 537 25.59 -9.34 3.11
CA ILE A 537 25.80 -10.04 4.37
C ILE A 537 25.59 -9.08 5.55
N VAL A 538 24.95 -9.56 6.61
CA VAL A 538 24.79 -8.87 7.90
C VAL A 538 25.47 -9.69 8.99
N ASN A 539 26.29 -9.02 9.79
CA ASN A 539 26.99 -9.58 10.95
C ASN A 539 26.48 -8.97 12.27
#